data_AF-A0ABD0RR51-F1
#
_entry.id   AF-A0ABD0RR51-F1
#
_cell.length_a   1.000
_cell.length_b   1.000
_cell.length_c   1.000
_cell.angle_alpha   90.00
_cell.angle_beta   90.00
_cell.angle_gamma   90.00
#
_symmetry.space_group_name_H-M   'P 1'
#
loop_
_entity.id
_entity.type
_entity.pdbx_description
1 polymer ?
#
loop_
_entity_poly.entity_id
_entity_poly.type
_entity_poly.pdbx_seq_one_letter_code
_entity_poly.pdbx_strand_id
1 'polypeptide(L)' 'GVVYNLLWYRQYPRSKPELLLSMMESGDPVKEDPSADWLSAKVDKLTKHMELEISPAKVSDSAR' A
#
# COMPACT_ATOMS: atom_id res chain seq x y z
N GLY A 1 -17.21 16.64 0.01
CA GLY A 1 -16.82 15.52 -0.87
C GLY A 1 -16.40 14.36 0.00
N VAL A 2 -16.86 13.15 -0.31
CA VAL A 2 -16.41 11.96 0.42
C VAL A 2 -15.11 11.51 -0.23
N VAL A 3 -14.00 11.62 0.49
CA VAL A 3 -12.70 11.11 0.05
C VAL A 3 -12.55 9.70 0.62
N TYR A 4 -12.61 8.68 -0.25
CA TYR A 4 -12.31 7.31 0.12
C TYR A 4 -10.82 7.06 -0.09
N ASN A 5 -10.03 7.34 0.95
CA ASN A 5 -8.60 7.01 0.96
C ASN A 5 -8.44 5.54 1.34
N LEU A 6 -7.70 4.81 0.51
CA LEU A 6 -7.27 3.44 0.76
C LEU A 6 -5.80 3.49 1.15
N LEU A 7 -5.46 2.87 2.28
CA LEU A 7 -4.16 3.01 2.94
C LEU A 7 -3.58 1.63 3.23
N TRP A 8 -2.33 1.40 2.85
CA TRP A 8 -1.59 0.20 3.22
C TRP A 8 -0.55 0.52 4.28
N TYR A 9 -0.57 -0.25 5.35
CA TYR A 9 0.42 -0.16 6.41
C TYR A 9 1.22 -1.45 6.51
N ARG A 10 2.45 -1.34 7.01
CA ARG A 10 3.19 -2.46 7.57
C ARG A 10 3.48 -2.22 9.03
N GLN A 11 3.55 -3.27 9.83
CA GLN A 11 3.91 -3.20 11.23
C GLN A 11 4.84 -4.35 11.60
N TYR A 12 6.08 -4.00 11.92
CA TYR A 12 7.03 -4.93 12.53
C TYR A 12 6.65 -5.23 14.00
N PRO A 13 7.05 -6.39 14.56
CA PRO A 13 6.73 -6.75 15.93
C PRO A 13 7.14 -5.67 16.95
N ARG A 14 6.18 -5.20 17.74
CA ARG A 14 6.33 -4.12 18.76
C ARG A 14 6.66 -2.73 18.18
N SER A 15 6.55 -2.53 16.87
CA SER A 15 6.68 -1.21 16.22
C SER A 15 5.32 -0.55 16.04
N LYS A 16 5.31 0.77 15.82
CA LYS A 16 4.11 1.46 15.33
C LYS A 16 3.84 1.08 13.85
N PRO A 17 2.59 1.14 13.38
CA PRO A 17 2.30 1.00 11.95
C PRO A 17 3.02 2.08 11.14
N GLU A 18 3.61 1.67 10.03
CA GLU A 18 4.27 2.51 9.04
C GLU A 18 3.43 2.53 7.77
N LEU A 19 3.08 3.72 7.29
CA LEU A 19 2.37 3.86 6.03
C LEU A 19 3.32 3.44 4.90
N LEU A 20 2.83 2.64 3.96
CA LEU A 20 3.56 2.21 2.77
C LEU A 20 3.15 3.04 1.57
N LEU A 21 1.84 3.12 1.33
CA LEU A 21 1.26 3.90 0.27
C LEU A 21 -0.20 4.26 0.59
N SER A 22 -0.68 5.28 -0.10
CA SER A 22 -2.07 5.70 -0.08
C SER A 22 -2.59 5.86 -1.52
N MET A 23 -3.87 5.62 -1.73
CA MET A 23 -4.52 5.94 -3.01
C MET A 23 -5.99 6.25 -2.84
N MET A 24 -6.53 7.00 -3.80
CA MET A 24 -7.97 7.13 -3.98
C MET A 24 -8.45 6.06 -4.95
N GLU A 25 -9.73 5.69 -4.91
CA GLU A 25 -10.28 4.75 -5.89
C GLU A 25 -9.99 5.17 -7.34
N SER A 26 -9.99 6.48 -7.63
CA SER A 26 -9.80 7.03 -8.97
C SER A 26 -8.40 7.53 -9.32
N GLY A 27 -7.42 7.38 -8.42
CA GLY A 27 -6.09 7.95 -8.60
C GLY A 27 -4.98 6.91 -8.56
N ASP A 28 -3.77 7.34 -8.89
CA ASP A 28 -2.57 6.53 -8.77
C ASP A 28 -2.13 6.41 -7.29
N PRO A 29 -1.44 5.32 -6.92
CA PRO A 29 -0.88 5.18 -5.59
C PRO A 29 0.27 6.17 -5.34
N VAL A 30 0.18 6.83 -4.19
CA VAL A 30 1.22 7.68 -3.62
C VAL A 30 1.99 6.86 -2.60
N LYS A 31 3.24 6.52 -2.93
CA LYS A 31 4.16 5.79 -2.04
C LYS A 31 4.75 6.74 -1.01
N GLU A 32 4.92 6.29 0.22
CA GLU A 32 5.65 7.05 1.26
C GLU A 32 7.14 7.14 0.96
N ASP A 33 7.71 6.09 0.35
CA ASP A 33 9.04 6.11 -0.24
C ASP A 33 8.94 6.14 -1.77
N PRO A 34 9.23 7.28 -2.42
CA PRO A 34 9.19 7.40 -3.88
C PRO A 34 10.16 6.45 -4.60
N SER A 35 11.21 5.96 -3.92
CA SER A 35 12.20 5.04 -4.48
C SER A 35 11.79 3.56 -4.38
N ALA A 36 10.65 3.25 -3.76
CA ALA A 36 10.16 1.89 -3.56
C ALA A 36 9.54 1.29 -4.85
N ASP A 37 10.35 1.06 -5.88
CA ASP A 37 9.91 0.44 -7.14
C ASP A 37 9.39 -0.99 -6.98
N TRP A 38 9.79 -1.66 -5.89
CA TRP A 38 9.34 -2.99 -5.51
C TRP A 38 7.90 -3.05 -4.99
N LEU A 39 7.26 -1.90 -4.80
CA LEU A 39 5.93 -1.76 -4.22
C LEU A 39 4.99 -1.11 -5.24
N SER A 40 3.83 -1.71 -5.50
CA SER A 40 2.78 -1.10 -6.30
C SER A 40 1.39 -1.47 -5.78
N ALA A 41 0.36 -0.70 -6.17
CA ALA A 41 -1.01 -1.01 -5.81
C ALA A 41 -1.98 -0.69 -6.95
N LYS A 42 -3.08 -1.44 -7.00
CA LYS A 42 -4.18 -1.23 -7.95
C LYS A 42 -5.52 -1.38 -7.24
N VAL A 43 -6.53 -0.68 -7.74
CA VAL A 43 -7.90 -0.80 -7.27
C VAL A 43 -8.80 -1.15 -8.44
N ASP A 44 -9.53 -2.25 -8.29
CA ASP A 44 -10.67 -2.56 -9.13
C ASP A 44 -11.91 -1.91 -8.52
N LYS A 45 -12.41 -0.88 -9.20
CA LYS A 45 -13.60 -0.11 -8.78
C LYS A 45 -14.89 -0.90 -8.90
N LEU A 46 -14.96 -1.87 -9.81
CA LEU A 46 -16.15 -2.66 -10.07
C LEU A 46 -16.32 -3.72 -8.99
N THR A 47 -15.24 -4.44 -8.69
CA THR A 47 -15.26 -5.50 -7.68
C THR A 47 -14.98 -4.99 -6.27
N LYS A 48 -14.57 -3.72 -6.12
CA LYS A 48 -14.17 -3.10 -4.85
C LYS A 48 -13.02 -3.83 -4.16
N HIS A 49 -12.11 -4.39 -4.96
CA HIS A 49 -10.89 -5.02 -4.48
C HIS A 49 -9.69 -4.11 -4.68
N MET A 50 -8.82 -4.10 -3.68
CA MET A 50 -7.52 -3.45 -3.75
C MET A 50 -6.43 -4.51 -3.67
N GLU A 51 -5.48 -4.43 -4.59
CA GLU A 51 -4.34 -5.32 -4.69
C GLU A 51 -3.08 -4.54 -4.34
N LEU A 52 -2.25 -5.13 -3.47
CA LEU A 52 -0.91 -4.67 -3.16
C LEU A 52 0.08 -5.68 -3.75
N GLU A 53 1.00 -5.21 -4.58
CA GLU A 53 2.06 -6.03 -5.15
C GLU A 53 3.40 -5.64 -4.51
N ILE A 54 4.12 -6.66 -3.99
CA ILE A 54 5.45 -6.55 -3.40
C ILE A 54 6.35 -7.50 -4.19
N SER A 55 7.27 -6.97 -5.00
CA SER A 55 8.17 -7.77 -5.83
C SER A 55 9.49 -7.05 -6.14
N PRO A 56 10.66 -7.65 -5.85
CA PRO A 56 10.85 -8.92 -5.15
C PRO A 56 10.60 -8.75 -3.64
N ALA A 57 9.95 -9.74 -3.03
CA ALA A 57 9.81 -9.80 -1.57
C ALA A 57 11.10 -10.31 -0.91
N LYS A 58 11.48 -9.68 0.20
CA LYS A 58 12.61 -10.10 1.05
C LYS A 58 12.09 -10.58 2.39
N VAL A 59 12.88 -11.43 3.07
CA VAL A 59 12.55 -11.90 4.43
C VAL A 59 12.35 -10.72 5.39
N SER A 60 13.11 -9.64 5.21
CA SER A 60 13.00 -8.39 5.97
C SER A 60 11.66 -7.67 5.81
N ASP A 61 10.87 -8.02 4.80
CA ASP A 61 9.57 -7.38 4.55
C ASP A 61 8.45 -8.07 5.34
N SER A 62 8.76 -9.17 6.05
CA SER A 62 7.80 -9.89 6.90
C SER A 62 7.29 -8.99 8.03
N ALA A 63 6.04 -8.59 7.91
CA ALA A 63 5.34 -7.71 8.86
C ALA A 63 3.85 -8.10 8.92
N ARG A 64 3.14 -7.56 9.90
CA ARG A 64 1.67 -7.57 9.93
C ARG A 64 1.08 -6.30 9.34
#